data_AF-A0A9Q7BD10-F1
#
_entry.id   AF-A0A9Q7BD10-F1
#
_cell.length_a   1.000
_cell.length_b   1.000
_cell.length_c   1.000
_cell.angle_alpha   90.00
_cell.angle_beta   90.00
_cell.angle_gamma   90.00
#
_symmetry.space_group_name_H-M   'P 1'
#
loop_
_entity.id
_entity.type
_entity.pdbx_description
1 polymer ?
#
loop_
_entity_poly.entity_id
_entity_poly.type
_entity_poly.pdbx_seq_one_letter_code
_entity_poly.pdbx_strand_id
1 'polypeptide(L)'
;MLNLKIRTLCLSAGLVVTMTASAMAADITGAGSSFIAPVLSKWAEGYKAATNNSVNYQSVGSGAGIKQLLDKTIIFGASDKPMSDADLEKNGIAQFPMISGGIVVSYNVEGVKPGELILDGTTLADIFLGKIAKWDDAAIKALNPNVKLPSTAISVVYRADSSGTTFNFTDYLSKVSPDWKSKVGSNTAVEWPVGFGAKGSEGVSTTVNQTAGSISYVEYSYVVANHIGFAKMKNSAGKVIEPSLETFKAAASNADWAHAKNFNLILTNQPGENSWPIAASTWVMLYKKPADPAANAEALKFFKWAYEKGQKSATDMSYLAVPESVAKVVEESWKKDFGTK
;
A
#
# COMPACT_ATOMS: atom_id res chain seq x y z
N MET A 1 -1.72 77.35 55.93
CA MET A 1 -2.96 77.21 55.13
C MET A 1 -2.53 77.43 53.68
N LEU A 2 -2.72 76.59 52.68
CA LEU A 2 -3.73 75.57 52.42
C LEU A 2 -3.14 74.56 51.39
N ASN A 3 -3.39 73.28 51.59
CA ASN A 3 -3.28 72.21 50.60
C ASN A 3 -4.20 72.49 49.39
N LEU A 4 -3.86 72.06 48.15
CA LEU A 4 -4.58 71.00 47.41
C LEU A 4 -4.09 70.80 45.95
N LYS A 5 -3.54 69.61 45.71
CA LYS A 5 -3.77 68.64 44.60
C LYS A 5 -3.95 69.16 43.15
N ILE A 6 -2.90 68.99 42.36
CA ILE A 6 -2.98 68.81 40.90
C ILE A 6 -3.53 67.40 40.63
N ARG A 7 -4.69 67.30 39.97
CA ARG A 7 -5.20 66.05 39.38
C ARG A 7 -4.83 66.02 37.90
N THR A 8 -3.74 65.34 37.57
CA THR A 8 -3.46 64.92 36.18
C THR A 8 -4.12 63.56 35.97
N LEU A 9 -5.17 63.54 35.15
CA LEU A 9 -5.85 62.31 34.75
C LEU A 9 -5.03 61.65 33.64
N CYS A 10 -4.14 60.72 33.97
CA CYS A 10 -3.49 59.85 32.99
C CYS A 10 -4.50 58.79 32.54
N LEU A 11 -5.08 58.99 31.35
CA LEU A 11 -5.86 57.97 30.65
C LEU A 11 -4.88 56.99 29.97
N SER A 12 -4.43 55.99 30.71
CA SER A 12 -3.67 54.86 30.13
C SER A 12 -4.65 53.89 29.46
N ALA A 13 -4.89 54.09 28.16
CA ALA A 13 -5.54 53.11 27.31
C ALA A 13 -4.57 51.93 27.10
N GLY A 14 -4.78 50.85 27.85
CA GLY A 14 -4.04 49.60 27.68
C GLY A 14 -4.38 48.97 26.34
N LEU A 15 -3.42 48.96 25.41
CA LEU A 15 -3.50 48.19 24.19
C LEU A 15 -3.32 46.70 24.54
N VAL A 16 -4.43 45.98 24.68
CA VAL A 16 -4.40 44.51 24.78
C VAL A 16 -4.08 43.98 23.38
N VAL A 17 -2.81 43.70 23.11
CA VAL A 17 -2.41 42.90 21.97
C VAL A 17 -2.79 41.45 22.28
N THR A 18 -3.97 41.04 21.84
CA THR A 18 -4.28 39.62 21.71
C THR A 18 -3.35 39.04 20.65
N MET A 19 -2.27 38.38 21.08
CA MET A 19 -1.55 37.46 20.22
C MET A 19 -2.47 36.27 19.91
N THR A 20 -3.22 36.37 18.82
CA THR A 20 -3.82 35.18 18.21
C THR A 20 -2.64 34.33 17.74
N ALA A 21 -2.34 33.26 18.48
CA ALA A 21 -1.45 32.22 17.97
C ALA A 21 -2.11 31.68 16.70
N SER A 22 -1.60 32.09 15.53
CA SER A 22 -1.90 31.40 14.28
C SER A 22 -1.43 29.97 14.49
N ALA A 23 -2.37 29.03 14.62
CA ALA A 23 -2.04 27.63 14.58
C ALA A 23 -1.31 27.40 13.25
N MET A 24 0.00 27.20 13.32
CA MET A 24 0.77 26.71 12.18
C MET A 24 0.10 25.39 11.80
N ALA A 25 -0.50 25.33 10.61
CA ALA A 25 -1.05 24.09 10.09
C ALA A 25 0.09 23.05 10.15
N ALA A 26 -0.09 21.98 10.91
CA ALA A 26 0.91 20.94 10.99
C ALA A 26 0.97 20.27 9.61
N ASP A 27 2.05 20.49 8.86
CA ASP A 27 2.26 19.83 7.59
C ASP A 27 2.62 18.37 7.85
N ILE A 28 1.63 17.49 7.76
CA ILE A 28 1.85 16.05 7.90
C ILE A 28 2.60 15.58 6.65
N THR A 29 3.83 15.14 6.80
CA THR A 29 4.61 14.52 5.71
C THR A 29 4.68 13.01 5.89
N GLY A 30 4.40 12.28 4.83
CA GLY A 30 4.58 10.84 4.77
C GLY A 30 5.17 10.38 3.46
N ALA A 31 5.74 9.18 3.48
CA ALA A 31 6.31 8.58 2.29
C ALA A 31 6.28 7.06 2.36
N GLY A 32 6.26 6.42 1.19
CA GLY A 32 6.50 4.99 1.10
C GLY A 32 5.73 4.33 -0.02
N SER A 33 4.93 3.33 0.35
CA SER A 33 4.20 2.45 -0.55
C SER A 33 3.47 3.18 -1.68
N SER A 34 3.75 2.76 -2.91
CA SER A 34 2.94 3.12 -4.08
C SER A 34 1.64 2.32 -4.15
N PHE A 35 1.48 1.25 -3.37
CA PHE A 35 0.22 0.49 -3.31
C PHE A 35 -0.92 1.33 -2.75
N ILE A 36 -0.70 2.09 -1.67
CA ILE A 36 -1.74 2.90 -1.01
C ILE A 36 -1.85 4.32 -1.59
N ALA A 37 -0.89 4.75 -2.43
CA ALA A 37 -0.76 6.13 -2.88
C ALA A 37 -2.03 6.71 -3.52
N PRO A 38 -2.78 5.98 -4.38
CA PRO A 38 -4.01 6.50 -4.97
C PRO A 38 -5.06 6.86 -3.92
N VAL A 39 -5.38 5.93 -3.02
CA VAL A 39 -6.43 6.15 -2.01
C VAL A 39 -5.98 7.13 -0.93
N LEU A 40 -4.71 7.12 -0.54
CA LEU A 40 -4.18 8.07 0.44
C LEU A 40 -4.25 9.50 -0.09
N SER A 41 -3.92 9.74 -1.36
CA SER A 41 -4.08 11.05 -2.00
C SER A 41 -5.53 11.51 -1.95
N LYS A 42 -6.49 10.60 -2.23
CA LYS A 42 -7.92 10.92 -2.12
C LYS A 42 -8.36 11.24 -0.69
N TRP A 43 -7.83 10.51 0.29
CA TRP A 43 -8.07 10.80 1.70
C TRP A 43 -7.46 12.13 2.12
N ALA A 44 -6.27 12.48 1.66
CA ALA A 44 -5.62 13.76 1.94
C ALA A 44 -6.45 14.95 1.43
N GLU A 45 -7.01 14.85 0.22
CA GLU A 45 -7.96 15.84 -0.33
C GLU A 45 -9.19 15.99 0.58
N GLY A 46 -9.82 14.87 0.94
CA GLY A 46 -11.01 14.88 1.79
C GLY A 46 -10.74 15.41 3.19
N TYR A 47 -9.59 15.08 3.77
CA TYR A 47 -9.16 15.57 5.07
C TYR A 47 -8.91 17.07 5.04
N LYS A 48 -8.22 17.57 4.00
CA LYS A 48 -8.00 19.01 3.79
C LYS A 48 -9.32 19.76 3.66
N ALA A 49 -10.28 19.24 2.90
CA ALA A 49 -11.60 19.85 2.76
C ALA A 49 -12.36 19.89 4.10
N ALA A 50 -12.23 18.85 4.93
CA ALA A 50 -12.94 18.74 6.20
C ALA A 50 -12.31 19.54 7.35
N THR A 51 -10.99 19.72 7.35
CA THR A 51 -10.24 20.21 8.52
C THR A 51 -9.33 21.40 8.24
N ASN A 52 -9.10 21.73 6.97
CA ASN A 52 -8.07 22.64 6.49
C ASN A 52 -6.62 22.20 6.82
N ASN A 53 -6.39 20.96 7.27
CA ASN A 53 -5.05 20.40 7.48
C ASN A 53 -4.53 19.68 6.24
N SER A 54 -3.25 19.88 5.91
CA SER A 54 -2.63 19.31 4.72
C SER A 54 -1.90 18.01 5.05
N VAL A 55 -2.03 17.01 4.16
CA VAL A 55 -1.22 15.79 4.18
C VAL A 55 -0.45 15.70 2.88
N ASN A 56 0.88 15.71 2.97
CA ASN A 56 1.76 15.52 1.83
C ASN A 56 2.31 14.09 1.84
N TYR A 57 2.00 13.31 0.81
CA TYR A 57 2.46 11.93 0.70
C TYR A 57 3.30 11.70 -0.56
N GLN A 58 4.45 11.04 -0.38
CA GLN A 58 5.40 10.75 -1.45
C GLN A 58 5.41 9.24 -1.77
N SER A 59 4.96 8.88 -2.98
CA SER A 59 5.03 7.52 -3.52
C SER A 59 6.47 7.19 -3.92
N VAL A 60 7.24 6.59 -3.02
CA VAL A 60 8.70 6.35 -3.19
C VAL A 60 9.09 4.87 -3.08
N GLY A 61 8.13 4.00 -2.83
CA GLY A 61 8.36 2.59 -2.51
C GLY A 61 8.49 2.34 -1.01
N SER A 62 8.01 1.19 -0.56
CA SER A 62 7.93 0.84 0.87
C SER A 62 9.27 0.89 1.60
N GLY A 63 10.35 0.45 0.95
CA GLY A 63 11.68 0.48 1.57
C GLY A 63 12.20 1.89 1.77
N ALA A 64 11.98 2.79 0.80
CA ALA A 64 12.36 4.19 0.92
C ALA A 64 11.52 4.92 1.98
N GLY A 65 10.22 4.60 2.10
CA GLY A 65 9.37 5.12 3.17
C GLY A 65 9.85 4.72 4.57
N ILE A 66 10.17 3.43 4.77
CA ILE A 66 10.76 2.95 6.03
C ILE A 66 12.08 3.68 6.31
N LYS A 67 12.96 3.80 5.31
CA LYS A 67 14.24 4.48 5.48
C LYS A 67 14.05 5.95 5.89
N GLN A 68 13.19 6.69 5.21
CA GLN A 68 12.92 8.10 5.53
C GLN A 68 12.31 8.27 6.93
N LEU A 69 11.44 7.35 7.36
CA LEU A 69 10.93 7.34 8.73
C LEU A 69 12.06 7.12 9.74
N LEU A 70 12.94 6.15 9.51
CA LEU A 70 14.10 5.87 10.37
C LEU A 70 15.10 7.04 10.40
N ASP A 71 15.27 7.73 9.28
CA ASP A 71 16.09 8.94 9.17
C ASP A 71 15.40 10.19 9.80
N LYS A 72 14.14 10.06 10.27
CA LYS A 72 13.33 11.12 10.89
C LYS A 72 13.05 12.31 9.97
N THR A 73 12.98 12.08 8.66
CA THR A 73 12.70 13.13 7.67
C THR A 73 11.21 13.29 7.35
N ILE A 74 10.38 12.38 7.84
CA ILE A 74 8.93 12.34 7.66
C ILE A 74 8.23 11.97 8.96
N ILE A 75 6.93 12.25 9.05
CA ILE A 75 6.09 11.94 10.22
C ILE A 75 5.65 10.48 10.23
N PHE A 76 5.24 9.95 9.07
CA PHE A 76 4.81 8.55 8.95
C PHE A 76 5.38 7.87 7.72
N GLY A 77 5.70 6.58 7.87
CA GLY A 77 6.04 5.70 6.75
C GLY A 77 4.86 4.84 6.34
N ALA A 78 4.80 4.41 5.07
CA ALA A 78 3.85 3.40 4.62
C ALA A 78 4.56 2.24 3.89
N SER A 79 4.18 1.00 4.19
CA SER A 79 4.82 -0.21 3.64
C SER A 79 3.84 -1.35 3.46
N ASP A 80 3.96 -2.12 2.38
CA ASP A 80 3.16 -3.35 2.17
C ASP A 80 3.87 -4.61 2.70
N LYS A 81 5.06 -4.41 3.27
CA LYS A 81 5.76 -5.39 4.09
C LYS A 81 5.77 -4.85 5.53
N PRO A 82 5.08 -5.50 6.48
CA PRO A 82 5.13 -5.07 7.87
C PRO A 82 6.58 -5.12 8.39
N MET A 83 6.94 -4.18 9.26
CA MET A 83 8.22 -4.28 9.96
C MET A 83 8.21 -5.49 10.90
N SER A 84 9.40 -6.08 11.11
CA SER A 84 9.55 -7.15 12.08
C SER A 84 9.31 -6.62 13.50
N ASP A 85 8.84 -7.47 14.41
CA ASP A 85 8.67 -7.11 15.81
C ASP A 85 9.94 -6.55 16.43
N ALA A 86 11.09 -7.16 16.11
CA ALA A 86 12.39 -6.75 16.59
C ALA A 86 12.75 -5.33 16.10
N ASP A 87 12.44 -5.00 14.84
CA ASP A 87 12.71 -3.67 14.30
C ASP A 87 11.75 -2.62 14.86
N LEU A 88 10.47 -2.97 15.07
CA LEU A 88 9.51 -2.08 15.72
C LEU A 88 9.95 -1.72 17.14
N GLU A 89 10.35 -2.73 17.92
CA GLU A 89 10.84 -2.55 19.29
C GLU A 89 12.14 -1.73 19.32
N LYS A 90 13.13 -2.13 18.51
CA LYS A 90 14.43 -1.46 18.42
C LYS A 90 14.31 0.03 18.10
N ASN A 91 13.39 0.39 17.21
CA ASN A 91 13.24 1.76 16.74
C ASN A 91 12.13 2.55 17.45
N GLY A 92 11.39 1.93 18.39
CA GLY A 92 10.30 2.59 19.10
C GLY A 92 9.16 3.02 18.17
N ILE A 93 8.85 2.19 17.17
CA ILE A 93 7.82 2.43 16.15
C ILE A 93 6.60 1.56 16.45
N ALA A 94 5.40 2.10 16.22
CA ALA A 94 4.18 1.32 16.12
C ALA A 94 3.76 1.24 14.64
N GLN A 95 3.11 0.15 14.26
CA GLN A 95 2.51 0.00 12.94
C GLN A 95 1.06 -0.44 13.04
N PHE A 96 0.25 -0.12 12.04
CA PHE A 96 -1.14 -0.57 11.94
C PHE A 96 -1.58 -0.64 10.47
N PRO A 97 -2.52 -1.56 10.12
CA PRO A 97 -2.98 -1.72 8.75
C PRO A 97 -3.94 -0.59 8.36
N MET A 98 -3.77 0.02 7.19
CA MET A 98 -4.69 1.06 6.69
C MET A 98 -5.62 0.58 5.60
N ILE A 99 -5.16 -0.32 4.73
CA ILE A 99 -5.94 -0.78 3.60
C ILE A 99 -5.49 -2.18 3.19
N SER A 100 -6.37 -2.91 2.51
CA SER A 100 -5.99 -4.11 1.76
C SER A 100 -6.44 -4.02 0.30
N GLY A 101 -5.89 -4.86 -0.55
CA GLY A 101 -6.24 -4.93 -1.97
C GLY A 101 -5.62 -6.16 -2.62
N GLY A 102 -5.70 -6.22 -3.94
CA GLY A 102 -5.10 -7.28 -4.74
C GLY A 102 -3.92 -6.78 -5.55
N ILE A 103 -2.83 -7.54 -5.55
CA ILE A 103 -1.79 -7.43 -6.56
C ILE A 103 -2.21 -8.30 -7.73
N VAL A 104 -2.26 -7.71 -8.92
CA VAL A 104 -2.79 -8.31 -10.13
C VAL A 104 -1.68 -8.50 -11.14
N VAL A 105 -1.68 -9.67 -11.78
CA VAL A 105 -0.79 -9.94 -12.91
C VAL A 105 -1.34 -9.20 -14.11
N SER A 106 -0.64 -8.14 -14.51
CA SER A 106 -1.00 -7.28 -15.63
C SER A 106 -0.19 -7.64 -16.86
N TYR A 107 -0.79 -7.49 -18.04
CA TYR A 107 -0.12 -7.78 -19.30
C TYR A 107 -0.57 -6.85 -20.43
N ASN A 108 0.23 -6.87 -21.50
CA ASN A 108 -0.13 -6.31 -22.79
C ASN A 108 0.20 -7.36 -23.87
N VAL A 109 -0.83 -8.09 -24.32
CA VAL A 109 -0.69 -9.18 -25.29
C VAL A 109 -1.69 -8.93 -26.40
N GLU A 110 -1.18 -8.79 -27.62
CA GLU A 110 -2.01 -8.51 -28.79
C GLU A 110 -3.07 -9.61 -28.97
N GLY A 111 -4.32 -9.19 -29.15
CA GLY A 111 -5.44 -10.10 -29.36
C GLY A 111 -5.98 -10.79 -28.11
N VAL A 112 -5.43 -10.53 -26.91
CA VAL A 112 -5.91 -11.09 -25.64
C VAL A 112 -6.51 -9.97 -24.78
N LYS A 113 -7.82 -10.02 -24.53
CA LYS A 113 -8.54 -8.98 -23.78
C LYS A 113 -8.37 -9.15 -22.27
N PRO A 114 -8.57 -8.11 -21.44
CA PRO A 114 -8.53 -8.23 -19.99
C PRO A 114 -9.42 -9.37 -19.48
N GLY A 115 -8.89 -10.22 -18.61
CA GLY A 115 -9.60 -11.36 -18.03
C GLY A 115 -9.74 -12.60 -18.92
N GLU A 116 -9.21 -12.60 -20.16
CA GLU A 116 -9.19 -13.79 -21.02
C GLU A 116 -8.06 -14.75 -20.68
N LEU A 117 -6.90 -14.22 -20.26
CA LEU A 117 -5.74 -15.03 -19.89
C LEU A 117 -5.92 -15.62 -18.48
N ILE A 118 -5.65 -16.91 -18.35
CA ILE A 118 -5.58 -17.65 -17.09
C ILE A 118 -4.13 -18.07 -16.86
N LEU A 119 -3.60 -17.78 -15.68
CA LEU A 119 -2.31 -18.27 -15.21
C LEU A 119 -2.47 -19.03 -13.90
N ASP A 120 -1.47 -19.83 -13.55
CA ASP A 120 -1.31 -20.40 -12.21
C ASP A 120 0.05 -19.99 -11.61
N GLY A 121 0.25 -20.30 -10.34
CA GLY A 121 1.44 -19.89 -9.60
C GLY A 121 2.75 -20.43 -10.19
N THR A 122 2.74 -21.69 -10.66
CA THR A 122 3.92 -22.34 -11.24
C THR A 122 4.30 -21.72 -12.57
N THR A 123 3.32 -21.57 -13.48
CA THR A 123 3.52 -20.94 -14.79
C THR A 123 3.99 -19.50 -14.64
N LEU A 124 3.39 -18.75 -13.71
CA LEU A 124 3.79 -17.39 -13.41
C LEU A 124 5.23 -17.32 -12.87
N ALA A 125 5.61 -18.22 -11.95
CA ALA A 125 6.99 -18.28 -11.47
C ALA A 125 7.97 -18.59 -12.60
N ASP A 126 7.64 -19.53 -13.49
CA ASP A 126 8.50 -19.92 -14.60
C ASP A 126 8.65 -18.81 -15.67
N ILE A 127 7.64 -17.95 -15.85
CA ILE A 127 7.75 -16.73 -16.65
C ILE A 127 8.78 -15.78 -16.03
N PHE A 128 8.66 -15.46 -14.74
CA PHE A 128 9.57 -14.54 -14.06
C PHE A 128 10.98 -15.13 -13.79
N LEU A 129 11.13 -16.46 -13.86
CA LEU A 129 12.42 -17.14 -13.91
C LEU A 129 13.05 -17.14 -15.32
N GLY A 130 12.30 -16.74 -16.35
CA GLY A 130 12.75 -16.76 -17.75
C GLY A 130 12.71 -18.12 -18.42
N LYS A 131 12.12 -19.15 -17.80
CA LYS A 131 11.96 -20.48 -18.42
C LYS A 131 10.87 -20.47 -19.49
N ILE A 132 9.82 -19.68 -19.27
CA ILE A 132 8.77 -19.42 -20.24
C ILE A 132 9.01 -18.04 -20.83
N ALA A 133 9.41 -18.00 -22.10
CA ALA A 133 9.87 -16.78 -22.77
C ALA A 133 8.97 -16.31 -23.92
N LYS A 134 7.88 -17.04 -24.23
CA LYS A 134 6.92 -16.69 -25.29
C LYS A 134 5.49 -16.94 -24.83
N TRP A 135 4.56 -16.12 -25.32
CA TRP A 135 3.14 -16.22 -24.93
C TRP A 135 2.45 -17.49 -25.40
N ASP A 136 2.95 -18.11 -26.48
CA ASP A 136 2.43 -19.36 -27.01
C ASP A 136 3.13 -20.61 -26.46
N ASP A 137 3.82 -20.49 -25.32
CA ASP A 137 4.41 -21.63 -24.61
C ASP A 137 3.35 -22.70 -24.26
N ALA A 138 3.75 -23.97 -24.25
CA ALA A 138 2.87 -25.10 -24.00
C ALA A 138 2.18 -25.02 -22.62
N ALA A 139 2.88 -24.52 -21.59
CA ALA A 139 2.30 -24.36 -20.25
C ALA A 139 1.18 -23.29 -20.24
N ILE A 140 1.38 -22.16 -20.93
CA ILE A 140 0.36 -21.11 -21.05
C ILE A 140 -0.81 -21.61 -21.90
N LYS A 141 -0.54 -22.28 -23.03
CA LYS A 141 -1.58 -22.88 -23.90
C LYS A 141 -2.44 -23.89 -23.15
N ALA A 142 -1.85 -24.73 -22.31
CA ALA A 142 -2.59 -25.73 -21.54
C ALA A 142 -3.62 -25.11 -20.57
N LEU A 143 -3.34 -23.90 -20.05
CA LEU A 143 -4.27 -23.15 -19.22
C LEU A 143 -5.34 -22.40 -20.02
N ASN A 144 -5.12 -22.20 -21.32
CA ASN A 144 -5.88 -21.29 -22.17
C ASN A 144 -6.25 -21.91 -23.54
N PRO A 145 -6.94 -23.07 -23.60
CA PRO A 145 -7.18 -23.77 -24.86
C PRO A 145 -8.02 -22.99 -25.88
N ASN A 146 -8.78 -21.99 -25.42
CA ASN A 146 -9.68 -21.18 -26.24
C ASN A 146 -9.11 -19.79 -26.58
N VAL A 147 -7.92 -19.44 -26.09
CA VAL A 147 -7.28 -18.13 -26.33
C VAL A 147 -6.27 -18.27 -27.46
N LYS A 148 -6.34 -17.39 -28.46
CA LYS A 148 -5.35 -17.34 -29.54
C LYS A 148 -4.10 -16.62 -29.06
N LEU A 149 -3.15 -17.38 -28.51
CA LEU A 149 -1.91 -16.84 -27.98
C LEU A 149 -0.90 -16.55 -29.09
N PRO A 150 -0.30 -15.34 -29.15
CA PRO A 150 0.70 -14.99 -30.14
C PRO A 150 2.07 -15.59 -29.78
N SER A 151 2.94 -15.79 -30.77
CA SER A 151 4.33 -16.25 -30.56
C SER A 151 5.30 -15.15 -30.11
N THR A 152 4.77 -13.98 -29.74
CA THR A 152 5.50 -12.82 -29.23
C THR A 152 6.30 -13.21 -27.98
N ALA A 153 7.53 -12.72 -27.89
CA ALA A 153 8.37 -12.89 -26.70
C ALA A 153 7.72 -12.22 -25.48
N ILE A 154 7.89 -12.83 -24.31
CA ILE A 154 7.43 -12.26 -23.05
C ILE A 154 8.45 -11.24 -22.56
N SER A 155 7.97 -10.03 -22.28
CA SER A 155 8.77 -8.94 -21.73
C SER A 155 8.43 -8.73 -20.26
N VAL A 156 9.23 -9.30 -19.36
CA VAL A 156 9.00 -9.15 -17.91
C VAL A 156 9.37 -7.73 -17.48
N VAL A 157 8.42 -7.05 -16.83
CA VAL A 157 8.62 -5.75 -16.18
C VAL A 157 8.53 -5.97 -14.68
N TYR A 158 9.53 -5.52 -13.93
CA TYR A 158 9.53 -5.60 -12.46
C TYR A 158 9.71 -4.21 -11.83
N ARG A 159 9.58 -4.13 -10.51
CA ARG A 159 9.86 -2.89 -9.76
C ARG A 159 11.34 -2.67 -9.56
N ALA A 160 11.87 -1.55 -10.06
CA ALA A 160 13.26 -1.15 -9.88
C ALA A 160 13.57 -0.68 -8.44
N ASP A 161 12.57 -0.12 -7.76
CA ASP A 161 12.66 0.39 -6.40
C ASP A 161 12.23 -0.65 -5.35
N SER A 162 12.75 -0.49 -4.13
CA SER A 162 12.39 -1.37 -3.00
C SER A 162 10.90 -1.27 -2.66
N SER A 163 10.15 -2.33 -2.98
CA SER A 163 8.69 -2.32 -3.06
C SER A 163 8.03 -3.39 -2.18
N GLY A 164 7.02 -3.00 -1.42
CA GLY A 164 6.14 -3.92 -0.70
C GLY A 164 5.28 -4.77 -1.65
N THR A 165 4.91 -4.22 -2.81
CA THR A 165 4.25 -4.97 -3.89
C THR A 165 5.16 -6.11 -4.39
N THR A 166 6.46 -5.84 -4.58
CA THR A 166 7.46 -6.87 -4.91
C THR A 166 7.56 -7.92 -3.81
N PHE A 167 7.61 -7.50 -2.54
CA PHE A 167 7.65 -8.45 -1.43
C PHE A 167 6.47 -9.43 -1.47
N ASN A 168 5.24 -8.94 -1.58
CA ASN A 168 4.05 -9.81 -1.61
C ASN A 168 4.00 -10.68 -2.88
N PHE A 169 4.36 -10.13 -4.05
CA PHE A 169 4.44 -10.91 -5.28
C PHE A 169 5.46 -12.05 -5.17
N THR A 170 6.67 -11.75 -4.71
CA THR A 170 7.75 -12.74 -4.55
C THR A 170 7.52 -13.70 -3.39
N ASP A 171 6.80 -13.29 -2.34
CA ASP A 171 6.33 -14.18 -1.28
C ASP A 171 5.31 -15.20 -1.81
N TYR A 172 4.34 -14.74 -2.61
CA TYR A 172 3.43 -15.64 -3.32
C TYR A 172 4.19 -16.64 -4.19
N LEU A 173 5.11 -16.17 -5.06
CA LEU A 173 5.92 -17.05 -5.91
C LEU A 173 6.76 -18.04 -5.10
N SER A 174 7.31 -17.62 -3.96
CA SER A 174 8.07 -18.49 -3.04
C SER A 174 7.20 -19.58 -2.38
N LYS A 175 5.89 -19.33 -2.19
CA LYS A 175 4.95 -20.30 -1.63
C LYS A 175 4.51 -21.35 -2.64
N VAL A 176 4.43 -21.00 -3.92
CA VAL A 176 3.90 -21.88 -4.99
C VAL A 176 4.98 -22.51 -5.86
N SER A 177 6.21 -21.99 -5.84
CA SER A 177 7.33 -22.52 -6.63
C SER A 177 8.57 -22.74 -5.76
N PRO A 178 8.97 -24.00 -5.49
CA PRO A 178 10.22 -24.31 -4.81
C PRO A 178 11.47 -23.78 -5.53
N ASP A 179 11.44 -23.76 -6.87
CA ASP A 179 12.56 -23.25 -7.67
C ASP A 179 12.70 -21.73 -7.51
N TRP A 180 11.58 -20.99 -7.52
CA TRP A 180 11.59 -19.56 -7.17
C TRP A 180 12.15 -19.32 -5.78
N LYS A 181 11.63 -20.06 -4.79
CA LYS A 181 12.01 -19.91 -3.38
C LYS A 181 13.51 -20.10 -3.16
N SER A 182 14.11 -21.08 -3.83
CA SER A 182 15.53 -21.40 -3.67
C SER A 182 16.47 -20.45 -4.44
N LYS A 183 16.05 -19.93 -5.60
CA LYS A 183 16.89 -19.07 -6.46
C LYS A 183 16.73 -17.58 -6.19
N VAL A 184 15.52 -17.13 -5.87
CA VAL A 184 15.18 -15.69 -5.75
C VAL A 184 14.68 -15.35 -4.35
N GLY A 185 13.79 -16.17 -3.79
CA GLY A 185 13.18 -15.92 -2.49
C GLY A 185 12.19 -14.74 -2.50
N SER A 186 12.02 -14.10 -1.34
CA SER A 186 11.10 -12.97 -1.16
C SER A 186 11.71 -11.86 -0.32
N ASN A 187 11.69 -10.65 -0.87
CA ASN A 187 12.04 -9.42 -0.16
C ASN A 187 11.49 -8.20 -0.93
N THR A 188 11.67 -7.00 -0.40
CA THR A 188 11.25 -5.76 -1.10
C THR A 188 12.12 -5.44 -2.33
N ALA A 189 13.33 -6.01 -2.39
CA ALA A 189 14.22 -6.00 -3.54
C ALA A 189 14.85 -7.40 -3.67
N VAL A 190 14.88 -7.95 -4.88
CA VAL A 190 15.43 -9.27 -5.20
C VAL A 190 16.26 -9.18 -6.48
N GLU A 191 17.14 -10.14 -6.70
CA GLU A 191 17.87 -10.30 -7.96
C GLU A 191 16.96 -10.96 -9.00
N TRP A 192 16.42 -10.17 -9.94
CA TRP A 192 15.50 -10.66 -10.96
C TRP A 192 16.26 -11.46 -12.04
N PRO A 193 15.84 -12.70 -12.35
CA PRO A 193 16.51 -13.51 -13.39
C PRO A 193 16.40 -12.93 -14.80
N VAL A 194 15.27 -12.30 -15.10
CA VAL A 194 14.95 -11.72 -16.41
C VAL A 194 14.11 -10.45 -16.26
N GLY A 195 14.01 -9.70 -17.35
CA GLY A 195 13.17 -8.51 -17.44
C GLY A 195 13.95 -7.22 -17.15
N PHE A 196 13.20 -6.14 -16.98
CA PHE A 196 13.77 -4.84 -16.66
C PHE A 196 12.90 -4.08 -15.66
N GLY A 197 13.53 -3.16 -14.93
CA GLY A 197 12.90 -2.43 -13.85
C GLY A 197 12.23 -1.14 -14.29
N ALA A 198 11.03 -0.88 -13.76
CA ALA A 198 10.37 0.42 -13.78
C ALA A 198 10.11 0.90 -12.34
N LYS A 199 10.11 2.23 -12.12
CA LYS A 199 9.98 2.82 -10.79
C LYS A 199 8.51 3.01 -10.41
N GLY A 200 8.14 2.59 -9.21
CA GLY A 200 6.78 2.76 -8.68
C GLY A 200 5.74 1.88 -9.37
N SER A 201 4.54 1.83 -8.79
CA SER A 201 3.39 1.18 -9.46
C SER A 201 2.98 1.97 -10.70
N GLU A 202 3.13 3.29 -10.64
CA GLU A 202 2.90 4.26 -11.72
C GLU A 202 3.75 3.93 -12.95
N GLY A 203 5.07 3.81 -12.77
CA GLY A 203 5.99 3.51 -13.87
C GLY A 203 5.76 2.11 -14.43
N VAL A 204 5.63 1.10 -13.58
CA VAL A 204 5.34 -0.27 -14.03
C VAL A 204 4.04 -0.34 -14.84
N SER A 205 2.95 0.25 -14.32
CA SER A 205 1.64 0.23 -15.00
C SER A 205 1.71 0.90 -16.38
N THR A 206 2.42 2.03 -16.49
CA THR A 206 2.64 2.74 -17.74
C THR A 206 3.49 1.90 -18.72
N THR A 207 4.59 1.33 -18.24
CA THR A 207 5.50 0.50 -19.04
C THR A 207 4.79 -0.73 -19.61
N VAL A 208 3.98 -1.42 -18.80
CA VAL A 208 3.19 -2.58 -19.29
C VAL A 208 2.27 -2.16 -20.42
N ASN A 209 1.52 -1.07 -20.22
CA ASN A 209 0.56 -0.59 -21.22
C ASN A 209 1.24 -0.18 -22.54
N GLN A 210 2.49 0.27 -22.51
CA GLN A 210 3.24 0.71 -23.68
C GLN A 210 4.11 -0.37 -24.33
N THR A 211 4.34 -1.49 -23.65
CA THR A 211 5.26 -2.54 -24.11
C THR A 211 4.48 -3.76 -24.58
N ALA A 212 4.43 -3.98 -25.89
CA ALA A 212 3.82 -5.18 -26.47
C ALA A 212 4.52 -6.45 -25.97
N GLY A 213 3.73 -7.47 -25.63
CA GLY A 213 4.21 -8.73 -25.06
C GLY A 213 4.60 -8.65 -23.58
N SER A 214 4.35 -7.54 -22.89
CA SER A 214 4.80 -7.37 -21.50
C SER A 214 3.91 -8.06 -20.48
N ILE A 215 4.51 -8.41 -19.34
CA ILE A 215 3.85 -8.93 -18.14
C ILE A 215 4.47 -8.28 -16.89
N SER A 216 3.64 -7.98 -15.90
CA SER A 216 4.08 -7.46 -14.61
C SER A 216 3.08 -7.75 -13.49
N TYR A 217 3.28 -7.12 -12.35
CA TYR A 217 2.44 -7.17 -11.17
C TYR A 217 2.25 -5.75 -10.62
N VAL A 218 1.00 -5.32 -10.45
CA VAL A 218 0.65 -4.01 -9.87
C VAL A 218 -0.56 -4.14 -8.95
N GLU A 219 -0.74 -3.17 -8.06
CA GLU A 219 -1.98 -3.08 -7.29
C GLU A 219 -3.18 -2.82 -8.24
N TYR A 220 -4.33 -3.44 -7.93
CA TYR A 220 -5.50 -3.49 -8.79
C TYR A 220 -6.05 -2.12 -9.22
N SER A 221 -6.03 -1.10 -8.37
CA SER A 221 -6.49 0.24 -8.75
C SER A 221 -5.70 0.82 -9.93
N TYR A 222 -4.42 0.49 -10.08
CA TYR A 222 -3.62 0.90 -11.25
C TYR A 222 -4.04 0.18 -12.53
N VAL A 223 -4.53 -1.06 -12.43
CA VAL A 223 -5.10 -1.81 -13.57
C VAL A 223 -6.40 -1.15 -14.03
N VAL A 224 -7.30 -0.86 -13.08
CA VAL A 224 -8.59 -0.24 -13.36
C VAL A 224 -8.42 1.16 -13.94
N ALA A 225 -7.60 2.00 -13.31
CA ALA A 225 -7.41 3.39 -13.72
C ALA A 225 -6.74 3.54 -15.10
N ASN A 226 -5.86 2.62 -15.48
CA ASN A 226 -5.11 2.68 -16.73
C ASN A 226 -5.63 1.70 -17.80
N HIS A 227 -6.74 1.00 -17.55
CA HIS A 227 -7.34 0.00 -18.45
C HIS A 227 -6.35 -1.07 -18.94
N ILE A 228 -5.48 -1.55 -18.05
CA ILE A 228 -4.42 -2.51 -18.39
C ILE A 228 -5.01 -3.92 -18.47
N GLY A 229 -4.51 -4.74 -19.40
CA GLY A 229 -4.82 -6.17 -19.43
C GLY A 229 -4.45 -6.85 -18.11
N PHE A 230 -5.27 -7.79 -17.66
CA PHE A 230 -5.03 -8.55 -16.43
C PHE A 230 -5.37 -10.02 -16.60
N ALA A 231 -4.65 -10.89 -15.90
CA ALA A 231 -4.89 -12.32 -15.89
C ALA A 231 -5.84 -12.73 -14.75
N LYS A 232 -6.63 -13.76 -15.00
CA LYS A 232 -7.23 -14.60 -13.96
C LYS A 232 -6.17 -15.53 -13.39
N MET A 233 -6.29 -15.88 -12.12
CA MET A 233 -5.32 -16.75 -11.45
C MET A 233 -6.01 -18.00 -10.90
N LYS A 234 -5.38 -19.17 -11.09
CA LYS A 234 -5.74 -20.37 -10.32
C LYS A 234 -5.26 -20.22 -8.89
N ASN A 235 -6.15 -20.37 -7.92
CA ASN A 235 -5.82 -20.32 -6.50
C ASN A 235 -5.40 -21.69 -5.94
N SER A 236 -5.07 -21.73 -4.65
CA SER A 236 -4.64 -22.95 -3.94
C SER A 236 -5.72 -24.05 -3.90
N ALA A 237 -7.00 -23.70 -4.09
CA ALA A 237 -8.11 -24.65 -4.24
C ALA A 237 -8.33 -25.11 -5.70
N GLY A 238 -7.47 -24.71 -6.63
CA GLY A 238 -7.55 -25.06 -8.05
C GLY A 238 -8.65 -24.31 -8.82
N LYS A 239 -9.28 -23.29 -8.22
CA LYS A 239 -10.34 -22.49 -8.85
C LYS A 239 -9.73 -21.33 -9.62
N VAL A 240 -10.32 -20.99 -10.76
CA VAL A 240 -9.94 -19.82 -11.56
C VAL A 240 -10.64 -18.59 -11.00
N ILE A 241 -9.86 -17.65 -10.50
CA ILE A 241 -10.35 -16.45 -9.80
C ILE A 241 -10.04 -15.21 -10.62
N GLU A 242 -11.02 -14.32 -10.69
CA GLU A 242 -10.88 -12.98 -11.25
C GLU A 242 -10.55 -11.97 -10.15
N PRO A 243 -9.66 -10.99 -10.37
CA PRO A 243 -9.36 -9.99 -9.36
C PRO A 243 -10.59 -9.09 -9.14
N SER A 244 -11.08 -9.03 -7.90
CA SER A 244 -12.18 -8.15 -7.51
C SER A 244 -12.13 -7.89 -6.01
N LEU A 245 -12.85 -6.86 -5.55
CA LEU A 245 -13.01 -6.61 -4.10
C LEU A 245 -13.54 -7.86 -3.36
N GLU A 246 -14.45 -8.60 -3.97
CA GLU A 246 -15.03 -9.81 -3.35
C GLU A 246 -13.97 -10.90 -3.16
N THR A 247 -13.11 -11.13 -4.15
CA THR A 247 -12.08 -12.18 -4.10
C THR A 247 -10.89 -11.77 -3.22
N PHE A 248 -10.58 -10.47 -3.17
CA PHE A 248 -9.61 -9.94 -2.20
C PHE A 248 -10.13 -10.09 -0.77
N LYS A 249 -11.43 -9.79 -0.56
CA LYS A 249 -12.08 -9.91 0.76
C LYS A 249 -12.12 -11.36 1.21
N ALA A 250 -12.39 -12.30 0.29
CA ALA A 250 -12.34 -13.73 0.56
C ALA A 250 -10.96 -14.16 1.06
N ALA A 251 -9.87 -13.70 0.41
CA ALA A 251 -8.52 -13.97 0.90
C ALA A 251 -8.27 -13.36 2.30
N ALA A 252 -8.64 -12.09 2.51
CA ALA A 252 -8.45 -11.39 3.77
C ALA A 252 -9.23 -12.00 4.95
N SER A 253 -10.42 -12.56 4.69
CA SER A 253 -11.28 -13.16 5.72
C SER A 253 -10.76 -14.51 6.24
N ASN A 254 -9.87 -15.17 5.49
CA ASN A 254 -9.23 -16.42 5.91
C ASN A 254 -7.97 -16.19 6.76
N ALA A 255 -7.57 -14.93 6.95
CA ALA A 255 -6.37 -14.57 7.69
C ALA A 255 -6.64 -14.38 9.18
N ASP A 256 -5.69 -14.85 10.01
CA ASP A 256 -5.81 -14.81 11.47
C ASP A 256 -5.38 -13.46 12.07
N TRP A 257 -6.20 -12.44 11.86
CA TRP A 257 -5.97 -11.10 12.40
C TRP A 257 -6.00 -11.05 13.93
N ALA A 258 -6.72 -11.97 14.58
CA ALA A 258 -6.90 -11.97 16.03
C ALA A 258 -5.60 -12.29 16.78
N HIS A 259 -4.74 -13.13 16.20
CA HIS A 259 -3.45 -13.51 16.79
C HIS A 259 -2.24 -12.82 16.14
N ALA A 260 -2.48 -11.89 15.21
CA ALA A 260 -1.42 -11.14 14.53
C ALA A 260 -0.78 -10.12 15.48
N LYS A 261 0.33 -10.50 16.11
CA LYS A 261 1.13 -9.59 16.93
C LYS A 261 1.60 -8.40 16.10
N ASN A 262 1.43 -7.18 16.64
CA ASN A 262 1.74 -5.92 15.95
C ASN A 262 1.13 -5.83 14.54
N PHE A 263 -0.02 -6.48 14.33
CA PHE A 263 -0.71 -6.59 13.05
C PHE A 263 0.15 -7.17 11.92
N ASN A 264 1.23 -7.90 12.24
CA ASN A 264 2.11 -8.48 11.25
C ASN A 264 1.47 -9.73 10.65
N LEU A 265 0.90 -9.58 9.45
CA LEU A 265 0.12 -10.62 8.79
C LEU A 265 0.28 -10.54 7.27
N ILE A 266 0.46 -11.68 6.60
CA ILE A 266 0.64 -11.75 5.14
C ILE A 266 -0.58 -12.44 4.50
N LEU A 267 -1.11 -11.84 3.42
CA LEU A 267 -2.37 -12.25 2.78
C LEU A 267 -2.21 -13.07 1.50
N THR A 268 -0.99 -13.42 1.12
CA THR A 268 -0.72 -14.18 -0.10
C THR A 268 -0.99 -15.67 0.09
N ASN A 269 -1.55 -16.28 -0.96
CA ASN A 269 -1.92 -17.70 -1.08
C ASN A 269 -2.85 -18.21 0.04
N GLN A 270 -3.76 -17.36 0.53
CA GLN A 270 -4.76 -17.76 1.51
C GLN A 270 -5.68 -18.87 0.95
N PRO A 271 -6.15 -19.81 1.78
CA PRO A 271 -7.05 -20.88 1.34
C PRO A 271 -8.43 -20.32 0.98
N GLY A 272 -9.30 -21.17 0.42
CA GLY A 272 -10.70 -20.87 0.13
C GLY A 272 -11.01 -20.80 -1.36
N GLU A 273 -12.21 -21.23 -1.75
CA GLU A 273 -12.58 -21.38 -3.16
C GLU A 273 -12.59 -20.05 -3.92
N ASN A 274 -12.88 -18.93 -3.26
CA ASN A 274 -12.98 -17.60 -3.88
C ASN A 274 -11.78 -16.68 -3.59
N SER A 275 -10.74 -17.19 -2.93
CA SER A 275 -9.61 -16.37 -2.48
C SER A 275 -8.72 -15.96 -3.64
N TRP A 276 -8.50 -14.65 -3.79
CA TRP A 276 -7.49 -14.14 -4.71
C TRP A 276 -6.08 -14.52 -4.24
N PRO A 277 -5.19 -15.04 -5.09
CA PRO A 277 -3.91 -15.60 -4.63
C PRO A 277 -2.89 -14.58 -4.13
N ILE A 278 -2.97 -13.32 -4.56
CA ILE A 278 -1.97 -12.28 -4.25
C ILE A 278 -2.64 -11.07 -3.60
N ALA A 279 -3.44 -11.31 -2.56
CA ALA A 279 -3.95 -10.22 -1.71
C ALA A 279 -2.82 -9.67 -0.82
N ALA A 280 -2.90 -8.38 -0.49
CA ALA A 280 -1.92 -7.69 0.34
C ALA A 280 -2.58 -6.60 1.18
N SER A 281 -1.94 -6.23 2.30
CA SER A 281 -2.30 -5.08 3.11
C SER A 281 -1.17 -4.05 3.07
N THR A 282 -1.47 -2.80 3.42
CA THR A 282 -0.47 -1.76 3.66
C THR A 282 -0.54 -1.31 5.10
N TRP A 283 0.62 -1.20 5.74
CA TRP A 283 0.81 -0.70 7.08
C TRP A 283 1.30 0.73 7.05
N VAL A 284 0.79 1.53 7.98
CA VAL A 284 1.33 2.83 8.35
C VAL A 284 2.17 2.67 9.61
N MET A 285 3.27 3.42 9.68
CA MET A 285 4.25 3.36 10.77
C MET A 285 4.52 4.76 11.30
N LEU A 286 4.44 4.93 12.62
CA LEU A 286 4.76 6.17 13.33
C LEU A 286 5.59 5.88 14.59
N TYR A 287 6.36 6.87 15.03
CA TYR A 287 7.09 6.76 16.29
C TYR A 287 6.14 6.83 17.49
N LYS A 288 6.34 5.94 18.46
CA LYS A 288 5.66 5.97 19.76
C LYS A 288 6.02 7.23 20.57
N LYS A 289 7.27 7.68 20.41
CA LYS A 289 7.82 8.91 20.99
C LYS A 289 8.38 9.80 19.87
N PRO A 290 7.51 10.52 19.15
CA PRO A 290 7.92 11.36 18.01
C PRO A 290 8.73 12.57 18.47
N ALA A 291 9.60 13.07 17.59
CA ALA A 291 10.29 14.36 17.80
C ALA A 291 9.32 15.55 17.71
N ASP A 292 8.29 15.43 16.88
CA ASP A 292 7.17 16.38 16.77
C ASP A 292 5.86 15.69 17.20
N PRO A 293 5.47 15.79 18.49
CA PRO A 293 4.23 15.22 18.99
C PRO A 293 2.97 15.81 18.35
N ALA A 294 3.00 17.08 17.93
CA ALA A 294 1.83 17.74 17.35
C ALA A 294 1.55 17.19 15.95
N ALA A 295 2.58 17.08 15.10
CA ALA A 295 2.46 16.49 13.78
C ALA A 295 2.08 15.01 13.83
N ASN A 296 2.65 14.25 14.78
CA ASN A 296 2.29 12.84 14.98
C ASN A 296 0.82 12.67 15.41
N ALA A 297 0.34 13.51 16.33
CA ALA A 297 -1.06 13.50 16.76
C ALA A 297 -2.00 13.87 15.59
N GLU A 298 -1.62 14.83 14.75
CA GLU A 298 -2.39 15.21 13.58
C GLU A 298 -2.43 14.08 12.53
N ALA A 299 -1.32 13.37 12.33
CA ALA A 299 -1.28 12.18 11.48
C ALA A 299 -2.23 11.08 11.97
N LEU A 300 -2.30 10.83 13.28
CA LEU A 300 -3.26 9.88 13.86
C LEU A 300 -4.72 10.32 13.64
N LYS A 301 -5.03 11.62 13.73
CA LYS A 301 -6.36 12.13 13.39
C LYS A 301 -6.70 11.93 11.90
N PHE A 302 -5.73 12.12 11.01
CA PHE A 302 -5.89 11.82 9.59
C PHE A 302 -6.25 10.34 9.35
N PHE A 303 -5.51 9.40 9.95
CA PHE A 303 -5.80 7.97 9.79
C PHE A 303 -7.11 7.56 10.46
N LYS A 304 -7.46 8.16 11.60
CA LYS A 304 -8.79 7.99 12.21
C LYS A 304 -9.90 8.45 11.26
N TRP A 305 -9.76 9.64 10.70
CA TRP A 305 -10.70 10.17 9.73
C TRP A 305 -10.81 9.25 8.50
N ALA A 306 -9.70 8.66 8.03
CA ALA A 306 -9.73 7.69 6.94
C ALA A 306 -10.51 6.42 7.30
N TYR A 307 -10.39 5.90 8.53
CA TYR A 307 -11.21 4.79 9.00
C TYR A 307 -12.70 5.13 9.09
N GLU A 308 -13.04 6.35 9.53
CA GLU A 308 -14.43 6.76 9.77
C GLU A 308 -15.15 7.27 8.51
N LYS A 309 -14.42 7.95 7.62
CA LYS A 309 -14.97 8.73 6.49
C LYS A 309 -14.37 8.33 5.14
N GLY A 310 -13.22 7.64 5.14
CA GLY A 310 -12.49 7.26 3.93
C GLY A 310 -12.91 5.91 3.32
N GLN A 311 -13.78 5.14 3.97
CA GLN A 311 -14.15 3.79 3.52
C GLN A 311 -14.76 3.78 2.12
N LYS A 312 -15.70 4.69 1.83
CA LYS A 312 -16.35 4.76 0.51
C LYS A 312 -15.34 5.10 -0.58
N SER A 313 -14.47 6.08 -0.37
CA SER A 313 -13.42 6.40 -1.34
C SER A 313 -12.47 5.23 -1.59
N ALA A 314 -12.17 4.43 -0.56
CA ALA A 314 -11.37 3.21 -0.74
C ALA A 314 -12.08 2.21 -1.65
N THR A 315 -13.35 1.90 -1.38
CA THR A 315 -14.10 0.95 -2.20
C THR A 315 -14.32 1.45 -3.62
N ASP A 316 -14.60 2.75 -3.80
CA ASP A 316 -14.75 3.38 -5.13
C ASP A 316 -13.44 3.29 -5.94
N MET A 317 -12.29 3.26 -5.25
CA MET A 317 -10.97 3.10 -5.85
C MET A 317 -10.48 1.65 -5.88
N SER A 318 -11.38 0.68 -5.68
CA SER A 318 -11.07 -0.76 -5.74
C SER A 318 -10.13 -1.29 -4.64
N TYR A 319 -10.14 -0.64 -3.47
CA TYR A 319 -9.49 -1.14 -2.26
C TYR A 319 -10.49 -1.74 -1.25
N LEU A 320 -10.00 -2.63 -0.41
CA LEU A 320 -10.69 -3.09 0.79
C LEU A 320 -10.41 -2.16 1.95
N ALA A 321 -11.45 -1.45 2.39
CA ALA A 321 -11.43 -0.75 3.67
C ALA A 321 -11.20 -1.73 4.81
N VAL A 322 -10.42 -1.31 5.81
CA VAL A 322 -10.25 -2.05 7.06
C VAL A 322 -11.62 -2.18 7.74
N PRO A 323 -12.05 -3.40 8.12
CA PRO A 323 -13.33 -3.58 8.80
C PRO A 323 -13.39 -2.79 10.10
N GLU A 324 -14.58 -2.31 10.48
CA GLU A 324 -14.79 -1.53 11.71
C GLU A 324 -14.26 -2.25 12.97
N SER A 325 -14.41 -3.58 13.04
CA SER A 325 -13.87 -4.39 14.14
C SER A 325 -12.36 -4.30 14.25
N VAL A 326 -11.64 -4.30 13.13
CA VAL A 326 -10.17 -4.17 13.10
C VAL A 326 -9.77 -2.72 13.39
N ALA A 327 -10.49 -1.74 12.83
CA ALA A 327 -10.23 -0.33 13.11
C ALA A 327 -10.35 0.01 14.61
N LYS A 328 -11.33 -0.57 15.32
CA LYS A 328 -11.46 -0.43 16.78
C LYS A 328 -10.25 -0.98 17.53
N VAL A 329 -9.77 -2.17 17.17
CA VAL A 329 -8.56 -2.76 17.77
C VAL A 329 -7.33 -1.88 17.52
N VAL A 330 -7.22 -1.30 16.32
CA VAL A 330 -6.16 -0.35 15.99
C VAL A 330 -6.25 0.91 16.85
N GLU A 331 -7.42 1.55 16.94
CA GLU A 331 -7.62 2.74 17.77
C GLU A 331 -7.36 2.48 19.26
N GLU A 332 -7.70 1.29 19.77
CA GLU A 332 -7.35 0.86 21.13
C GLU A 332 -5.84 0.72 21.31
N SER A 333 -5.14 0.16 20.32
CA SER A 333 -3.67 0.04 20.36
C SER A 333 -2.99 1.41 20.43
N TRP A 334 -3.57 2.44 19.78
CA TRP A 334 -3.02 3.80 19.78
C TRP A 334 -2.99 4.45 21.16
N LYS A 335 -3.93 4.10 22.06
CA LYS A 335 -3.91 4.59 23.45
C LYS A 335 -2.64 4.13 24.17
N LYS A 336 -2.24 2.88 23.93
CA LYS A 336 -1.02 2.29 24.48
C LYS A 336 0.23 2.83 23.80
N ASP A 337 0.23 2.89 22.47
CA ASP A 337 1.43 3.17 21.68
C ASP A 337 1.76 4.66 21.57
N PHE A 338 0.75 5.54 21.62
CA PHE A 338 0.90 6.98 21.41
C PHE A 338 0.34 7.84 22.56
N GLY A 339 -0.30 7.23 23.56
CA GLY A 339 -0.89 7.97 24.69
C GLY A 339 -2.13 8.80 24.31
N THR A 340 -2.86 8.38 23.26
CA THR A 340 -4.13 9.01 22.90
C THR A 340 -5.18 8.79 24.00
N LYS A 341 -6.04 9.79 24.23
CA LYS A 341 -7.16 9.71 25.18
C LYS A 341 -8.40 9.17 24.49
#